data_AF-A0A0B7AC62-F1
#
_entry.id   AF-A0A0B7AC62-F1
#
_cell.length_a   1.000
_cell.length_b   1.000
_cell.length_c   1.000
_cell.angle_alpha   90.00
_cell.angle_beta   90.00
_cell.angle_gamma   90.00
#
_symmetry.space_group_name_H-M   'P 1'
#
loop_
_entity.id
_entity.type
_entity.pdbx_description
1 polymer ?
#
loop_
_entity_poly.entity_id
_entity_poly.type
_entity_poly.pdbx_seq_one_letter_code
_entity_poly.pdbx_strand_id
1 'polypeptide(L)'
;QTFLLDNLGSITLNKPLDYERQSFYHYNVSVKDNGDPPCPGTTCQCKGLPEICDPGPVDLFITIIDTQDTPPVFERLPYMGKVAENATVGYSILQVIAADGDRGVSEPNSIVF
;
A
#
# COMPACT_ATOMS: atom_id res chain seq x y z
N GLN A 1 -9.27 11.49 2.10
CA GLN A 1 -8.92 10.56 3.19
C GLN A 1 -9.23 9.11 2.80
N THR A 2 -8.27 8.19 2.92
CA THR A 2 -8.45 6.74 2.74
C THR A 2 -8.88 6.05 4.03
N PHE A 3 -8.40 6.53 5.18
CA PHE A 3 -8.78 6.09 6.51
C PHE A 3 -9.57 7.17 7.25
N LEU A 4 -10.44 6.76 8.16
CA LEU A 4 -11.12 7.63 9.14
C LEU A 4 -10.60 7.28 10.52
N LEU A 5 -10.44 8.31 11.35
CA LEU A 5 -10.15 8.18 12.78
C LEU A 5 -11.34 8.76 13.54
N ASP A 6 -11.98 7.95 14.39
CA ASP A 6 -13.06 8.44 15.24
C ASP A 6 -12.53 9.10 16.53
N ASN A 7 -13.44 9.69 17.32
CA ASN A 7 -13.11 10.36 18.57
C ASN A 7 -12.72 9.39 19.72
N LEU A 8 -12.84 8.08 19.50
CA LEU A 8 -12.41 7.04 20.44
C LEU A 8 -11.05 6.44 20.05
N GLY A 9 -10.46 6.88 18.93
CA GLY A 9 -9.18 6.39 18.43
C GLY A 9 -9.25 5.17 17.52
N SER A 10 -10.45 4.78 17.06
CA SER A 10 -10.62 3.67 16.12
C SER A 10 -10.33 4.11 14.69
N ILE A 11 -9.49 3.35 14.01
CA ILE A 11 -9.14 3.58 12.60
C ILE A 11 -9.99 2.66 11.73
N THR A 12 -10.75 3.26 10.81
CA THR A 12 -11.60 2.53 9.87
C THR A 12 -11.29 2.89 8.43
N LEU A 13 -11.66 2.00 7.52
CA LEU A 13 -11.43 2.19 6.10
C LEU A 13 -12.55 3.00 5.46
N ASN A 14 -12.20 4.05 4.72
CA ASN A 14 -13.15 4.90 3.97
C ASN A 14 -13.25 4.51 2.48
N LYS A 15 -12.17 3.94 1.94
CA LYS A 15 -12.04 3.58 0.52
C LYS A 15 -11.30 2.25 0.37
N PRO A 16 -11.58 1.45 -0.67
CA PRO A 16 -10.82 0.24 -0.95
C PRO A 16 -9.30 0.49 -0.96
N LEU A 17 -8.55 -0.50 -0.48
CA LEU A 17 -7.09 -0.52 -0.54
C LEU A 17 -6.66 -1.22 -1.83
N ASP A 18 -5.48 -0.84 -2.31
CA ASP A 18 -4.88 -1.31 -3.56
C ASP A 18 -3.36 -1.21 -3.35
N TYR A 19 -2.69 -2.36 -3.25
CA TYR A 19 -1.28 -2.45 -2.88
C TYR A 19 -0.39 -1.90 -4.00
N GLU A 20 -0.72 -2.25 -5.24
CA GLU A 20 -0.05 -1.87 -6.48
C GLU A 20 -0.06 -0.36 -6.64
N ARG A 21 -1.15 0.28 -6.22
CA ARG A 21 -1.25 1.73 -6.21
C ARG A 21 -0.53 2.38 -5.03
N GLN A 22 -0.70 1.85 -3.83
CA GLN A 22 -0.10 2.43 -2.62
C GLN A 22 0.02 1.42 -1.48
N SER A 23 1.27 1.02 -1.21
CA SER A 23 1.61 0.04 -0.16
C SER A 23 1.81 0.63 1.24
N PHE A 24 1.79 1.95 1.39
CA PHE A 24 2.12 2.61 2.66
C PHE A 24 1.44 3.97 2.83
N TYR A 25 1.05 4.29 4.07
CA TYR A 25 0.53 5.59 4.48
C TYR A 25 1.24 6.08 5.74
N HIS A 26 1.53 7.38 5.76
CA HIS A 26 2.05 8.09 6.92
C HIS A 26 1.09 9.23 7.28
N TYR A 27 0.58 9.19 8.50
CA TYR A 27 -0.29 10.21 9.07
C TYR A 27 0.35 10.80 10.31
N ASN A 28 0.03 12.07 10.57
CA ASN A 28 0.42 12.76 11.78
C ASN A 28 -0.88 13.05 12.57
N VAL A 29 -1.03 12.40 13.73
CA VAL A 29 -2.27 12.34 14.50
C VAL A 29 -2.09 13.10 15.81
N SER A 30 -2.97 14.07 16.08
CA SER A 30 -3.01 14.78 17.36
C SER A 30 -4.28 14.46 18.12
N VAL A 31 -4.16 14.44 19.45
CA VAL A 31 -5.31 14.33 20.36
C VAL A 31 -5.52 15.68 21.02
N LYS A 32 -6.76 16.12 21.07
CA LYS A 32 -7.15 17.36 21.73
C LYS A 32 -8.20 17.03 22.78
N ASP A 33 -7.94 17.41 24.03
CA ASP A 33 -8.98 17.35 25.04
C ASP A 33 -10.01 18.47 24.79
N ASN A 34 -11.27 18.25 25.18
CA ASN A 34 -12.30 19.29 25.13
C ASN A 34 -12.19 20.25 26.34
N GLY A 35 -10.99 20.45 26.88
CA GLY A 35 -10.75 21.37 27.98
C GLY A 35 -10.94 22.81 27.53
N ASP A 36 -11.98 23.47 28.04
CA ASP A 36 -12.20 24.91 27.89
C ASP A 36 -11.78 25.60 29.21
N PRO A 37 -10.94 26.65 29.18
CA PRO A 37 -10.74 27.54 28.04
C PRO A 37 -9.70 27.02 27.04
N PRO A 38 -9.78 27.43 25.76
CA PRO A 38 -8.72 27.28 24.78
C PRO A 38 -7.77 28.45 25.06
N CYS A 39 -6.95 28.30 26.10
CA CYS A 39 -5.86 29.18 26.51
C CYS A 39 -5.73 30.51 25.72
N PRO A 40 -6.50 31.56 26.05
CA PRO A 40 -6.62 32.79 25.26
C PRO A 40 -5.41 33.74 25.38
N GLY A 41 -4.24 33.23 25.75
CA GLY A 41 -3.07 34.06 26.00
C GLY A 41 -1.81 33.24 26.27
N THR A 42 -0.68 33.92 26.29
CA THR A 42 0.69 33.45 26.55
C THR A 42 0.91 32.77 27.92
N THR A 43 -0.16 32.40 28.64
CA THR A 43 -0.15 32.01 30.07
C THR A 43 -0.86 30.69 30.38
N CYS A 44 -1.29 29.90 29.41
CA CYS A 44 -1.39 28.46 29.67
C CYS A 44 0.00 27.84 29.66
N GLN A 45 0.74 28.15 30.72
CA GLN A 45 1.79 27.28 31.17
C GLN A 45 1.08 26.05 31.71
N CYS A 46 0.95 24.99 30.91
CA CYS A 46 0.98 23.63 31.44
C CYS A 46 2.11 23.65 32.46
N LYS A 47 1.81 23.60 33.77
CA LYS A 47 2.70 24.00 34.88
C LYS A 47 4.17 23.58 34.70
N GLY A 48 4.94 24.31 33.88
CA GLY A 48 6.27 23.91 33.42
C GLY A 48 6.38 22.59 32.61
N LEU A 49 5.29 21.95 32.17
CA LEU A 49 5.28 20.61 31.56
C LEU A 49 4.40 20.56 30.29
N PRO A 50 4.91 21.04 29.13
CA PRO A 50 4.16 21.06 27.86
C PRO A 50 3.71 19.68 27.38
N GLU A 51 4.40 18.60 27.76
CA GLU A 51 4.05 17.21 27.46
C GLU A 51 2.70 16.74 28.04
N ILE A 52 2.11 17.50 28.98
CA ILE A 52 0.91 17.07 29.72
C ILE A 52 -0.41 17.56 29.10
N CYS A 53 -0.45 18.72 28.43
CA CYS A 53 -1.72 19.28 27.91
C CYS A 53 -1.84 19.31 26.38
N ASP A 54 -0.72 19.20 25.66
CA ASP A 54 -0.75 18.98 24.22
C ASP A 54 0.41 18.05 23.90
N PRO A 55 0.19 16.73 23.82
CA PRO A 55 1.27 15.78 23.54
C PRO A 55 1.90 15.99 22.15
N GLY A 56 1.40 16.94 21.36
CA GLY A 56 1.82 17.15 20.00
C GLY A 56 1.34 16.02 19.10
N PRO A 57 1.63 16.10 17.80
CA PRO A 57 1.19 15.07 16.90
C PRO A 57 2.15 13.87 16.90
N VAL A 58 1.58 12.67 16.77
CA VAL A 58 2.29 11.40 16.74
C VAL A 58 2.24 10.81 15.32
N ASP A 59 3.32 10.15 14.91
CA ASP A 59 3.39 9.46 13.63
C ASP A 59 2.63 8.13 13.66
N LEU A 60 1.71 7.98 12.72
CA LEU A 60 0.97 6.74 12.45
C LEU A 60 1.40 6.21 11.08
N PHE A 61 1.97 5.01 11.09
CA PHE A 61 2.38 4.29 9.90
C PHE A 61 1.44 3.12 9.64
N ILE A 62 0.85 3.08 8.44
CA ILE A 62 -0.03 1.99 8.00
C ILE A 62 0.59 1.34 6.78
N THR A 63 0.89 0.05 6.89
CA THR A 63 1.41 -0.77 5.79
C THR A 63 0.27 -1.59 5.22
N ILE A 64 0.14 -1.60 3.90
CA ILE A 64 -0.83 -2.45 3.20
C ILE A 64 -0.19 -3.80 2.94
N ILE A 65 -0.93 -4.87 3.20
CA ILE A 65 -0.49 -6.24 2.90
C ILE A 65 -0.95 -6.56 1.48
N ASP A 66 0.01 -7.00 0.68
CA ASP A 66 -0.19 -7.42 -0.70
C ASP A 66 -0.99 -8.74 -0.77
N THR A 67 -1.84 -8.87 -1.79
CA THR A 67 -2.64 -10.06 -2.06
C THR A 67 -2.60 -10.38 -3.54
N GLN A 68 -2.81 -11.65 -3.92
CA GLN A 68 -2.88 -12.01 -5.33
C GLN A 68 -4.23 -11.58 -5.93
N ASP A 69 -4.35 -10.34 -6.38
CA ASP A 69 -5.54 -9.80 -7.03
C ASP A 69 -5.26 -9.11 -8.37
N THR A 70 -4.00 -9.02 -8.82
CA THR A 70 -3.68 -8.58 -10.18
C THR A 70 -3.49 -9.78 -11.10
N PRO A 71 -4.28 -9.92 -12.18
CA PRO A 71 -4.05 -10.96 -13.16
C PRO A 71 -2.76 -10.67 -13.96
N PRO A 72 -1.97 -11.70 -14.32
CA PRO A 72 -0.75 -11.51 -15.09
C PRO A 72 -1.05 -10.99 -16.49
N VAL A 73 -0.25 -10.05 -16.96
CA VAL A 73 -0.36 -9.47 -18.30
C VAL A 73 0.82 -9.92 -19.14
N PHE A 74 0.53 -10.44 -20.33
CA PHE A 74 1.57 -10.79 -21.28
C PHE A 74 2.35 -9.56 -21.74
N GLU A 75 3.67 -9.65 -21.64
CA GLU A 75 4.54 -8.65 -22.21
C GLU A 75 4.55 -8.73 -23.75
N ARG A 76 4.94 -7.66 -24.44
CA ARG A 76 5.36 -7.67 -25.86
C ARG A 76 4.40 -8.35 -26.86
N LEU A 77 3.09 -8.13 -26.69
CA LEU A 77 2.09 -8.55 -27.69
C LEU A 77 2.20 -7.74 -29.00
N PRO A 78 1.97 -8.34 -30.18
CA PRO A 78 1.66 -9.76 -30.41
C PRO A 78 2.93 -10.62 -30.48
N TYR A 79 2.83 -11.87 -30.02
CA TYR A 79 3.89 -12.85 -30.23
C TYR A 79 3.80 -13.48 -31.63
N MET A 80 4.89 -13.43 -32.39
CA MET A 80 5.03 -14.12 -33.67
C MET A 80 6.31 -14.94 -33.70
N GLY A 81 6.18 -16.23 -34.00
CA GLY A 81 7.28 -17.17 -34.10
C GLY A 81 7.42 -17.69 -35.51
N LYS A 82 8.64 -18.02 -35.92
CA LYS A 82 8.91 -18.70 -37.18
C LYS A 82 9.79 -19.90 -36.89
N VAL A 83 9.51 -21.00 -37.57
CA VAL A 83 10.25 -22.25 -37.45
C VAL A 83 10.63 -22.72 -38.85
N ALA A 84 11.86 -23.19 -39.01
CA ALA A 84 12.30 -23.78 -40.26
C ALA A 84 11.72 -25.19 -40.40
N GLU A 85 11.41 -25.61 -41.62
CA GLU A 85 10.85 -26.95 -41.89
C GLU A 85 11.77 -28.10 -41.42
N ASN A 86 13.07 -27.84 -41.36
CA ASN A 86 14.09 -28.79 -40.92
C ASN A 86 14.48 -28.64 -39.44
N ALA A 87 13.69 -27.93 -38.63
CA ALA A 87 13.95 -27.77 -37.21
C ALA A 87 13.93 -29.12 -36.48
N THR A 88 14.91 -29.31 -35.58
CA THR A 88 15.04 -30.54 -34.79
C THR A 88 14.00 -30.63 -33.69
N VAL A 89 13.68 -31.86 -33.27
CA VAL A 89 12.81 -32.09 -32.10
C VAL A 89 13.40 -31.38 -30.87
N GLY A 90 12.57 -30.64 -30.15
CA GLY A 90 12.97 -29.84 -28.99
C GLY A 90 13.43 -28.42 -29.31
N TYR A 91 13.37 -27.98 -30.57
CA TYR A 91 13.67 -26.58 -30.92
C TYR A 91 12.67 -25.61 -30.27
N SER A 92 13.17 -24.70 -29.44
CA SER A 92 12.36 -23.64 -28.83
C SER A 92 12.10 -22.52 -29.83
N ILE A 93 10.83 -22.18 -30.03
CA ILE A 93 10.39 -21.21 -31.05
C ILE A 93 10.17 -19.83 -30.42
N LEU A 94 9.49 -19.78 -29.28
CA LEU A 94 9.09 -18.57 -28.60
C LEU A 94 9.13 -18.80 -27.09
N GLN A 95 9.59 -17.79 -26.37
CA GLN A 95 9.37 -17.65 -24.94
C GLN A 95 8.37 -16.52 -24.73
N VAL A 96 7.28 -16.82 -24.04
CA VAL A 96 6.30 -15.82 -23.61
C VAL A 96 6.54 -15.46 -22.15
N ILE A 97 6.39 -14.19 -21.83
CA ILE A 97 6.54 -13.67 -20.47
C ILE A 97 5.23 -12.97 -20.11
N ALA A 98 4.72 -13.27 -18.91
CA ALA A 98 3.62 -12.54 -18.30
C ALA A 98 4.04 -12.13 -16.90
N ALA A 99 3.65 -10.93 -16.50
CA ALA A 99 3.94 -10.36 -15.20
C ALA A 99 2.65 -9.82 -14.57
N ASP A 100 2.44 -10.09 -13.29
CA ASP A 100 1.49 -9.39 -12.42
C ASP A 100 2.24 -8.37 -11.55
N GLY A 101 1.51 -7.42 -10.97
CA GLY A 101 2.07 -6.38 -10.10
C GLY A 101 2.32 -6.86 -8.65
N ASP A 102 1.78 -8.03 -8.32
CA ASP A 102 1.71 -8.58 -6.97
C ASP A 102 3.10 -9.05 -6.49
N ARG A 103 3.42 -8.79 -5.22
CA ARG A 103 4.68 -9.18 -4.58
C ARG A 103 4.51 -10.42 -3.72
N GLY A 104 5.55 -11.25 -3.73
CA GLY A 104 5.73 -12.29 -2.71
C GLY A 104 5.05 -13.63 -3.02
N VAL A 105 4.61 -13.89 -4.24
CA VAL A 105 4.13 -15.22 -4.62
C VAL A 105 5.25 -15.98 -5.35
N SER A 106 5.81 -16.97 -4.67
CA SER A 106 6.85 -17.88 -5.17
C SER A 106 6.32 -18.95 -6.14
N GLU A 107 5.10 -18.77 -6.65
CA GLU A 107 4.49 -19.61 -7.68
C GLU A 107 4.03 -18.67 -8.78
N PRO A 108 4.94 -18.25 -9.68
CA PRO A 108 4.56 -17.44 -10.84
C PRO A 108 3.55 -18.26 -11.63
N ASN A 109 2.29 -17.79 -11.68
CA ASN A 109 1.15 -18.33 -12.44
C ASN A 109 1.57 -19.36 -13.51
N SER A 110 1.80 -20.60 -13.07
CA SER A 110 2.60 -21.54 -13.84
C SER A 110 1.77 -22.06 -15.00
N ILE A 111 2.14 -21.67 -16.21
CA ILE A 111 1.61 -22.28 -17.42
C ILE A 111 2.28 -23.65 -17.53
N VAL A 112 1.57 -24.70 -17.11
CA VAL A 112 1.95 -26.08 -17.39
C VAL A 112 1.48 -26.38 -18.82
N PHE A 113 2.46 -26.64 -19.71
CA PHE A 113 2.21 -27.06 -21.10
C PHE A 113 1.61 -28.46 -21.18
#